data_AF-A0A2C1LK75-F1
#
_entry.id   AF-A0A2C1LK75-F1
#
_cell.length_a   1.000
_cell.length_b   1.000
_cell.length_c   1.000
_cell.angle_alpha   90.00
_cell.angle_beta   90.00
_cell.angle_gamma   90.00
#
_symmetry.space_group_name_H-M   'P 1'
#
loop_
_entity.id
_entity.type
_entity.pdbx_description
1 polymer ?
#
loop_
_entity_poly.entity_id
_entity_poly.type
_entity_poly.pdbx_seq_one_letter_code
_entity_poly.pdbx_strand_id
1 'polypeptide(L)' 'MEVSKLEKVIEVKKEELLYLVSDYGFQHEKVLTLSQEIDKLINYFMFVK' A
#
# COMPACT_ATOMS: atom_id res chain seq x y z
N MET A 1 -11.59 -16.95 1.44
CA MET A 1 -11.43 -16.28 2.74
C MET A 1 -10.10 -15.51 2.90
N GLU A 2 -9.13 -15.64 1.98
CA GLU A 2 -7.85 -14.88 2.05
C GLU A 2 -7.85 -13.59 1.23
N VAL A 3 -8.55 -13.56 0.09
CA VAL A 3 -8.63 -12.39 -0.81
C VAL A 3 -9.19 -11.15 -0.10
N SER A 4 -10.19 -11.32 0.77
CA SER A 4 -10.78 -10.25 1.58
C SER A 4 -9.85 -9.72 2.68
N LYS A 5 -8.89 -10.54 3.15
CA LYS A 5 -7.85 -10.07 4.07
C LYS A 5 -6.83 -9.21 3.34
N LEU A 6 -6.47 -9.59 2.11
CA LEU A 6 -5.51 -8.85 1.29
C LEU A 6 -6.05 -7.46 0.90
N GLU A 7 -7.32 -7.35 0.50
CA GLU A 7 -7.98 -6.05 0.25
C GLU A 7 -7.89 -5.15 1.48
N LYS A 8 -8.20 -5.69 2.67
CA LYS A 8 -8.14 -4.92 3.92
C LYS A 8 -6.72 -4.44 4.26
N VAL A 9 -5.71 -5.27 4.00
CA VAL A 9 -4.30 -4.88 4.20
C VAL A 9 -3.89 -3.76 3.23
N ILE A 10 -4.34 -3.82 1.98
CA ILE A 10 -4.08 -2.77 0.98
C ILE A 10 -4.71 -1.44 1.43
N GLU A 11 -5.97 -1.46 1.89
CA GLU A 11 -6.64 -0.24 2.35
C GLU A 11 -5.97 0.39 3.57
N VAL A 12 -5.58 -0.41 4.58
CA VAL A 12 -4.84 0.12 5.74
C VAL A 12 -3.51 0.75 5.33
N LYS A 13 -2.76 0.11 4.42
CA LYS A 13 -1.48 0.66 3.94
C LYS A 13 -1.67 1.94 3.11
N LYS A 14 -2.77 2.08 2.37
CA LYS A 14 -3.09 3.34 1.66
C LYS A 14 -3.33 4.49 2.63
N GLU A 15 -4.05 4.25 3.73
CA GLU A 15 -4.23 5.27 4.78
C GLU A 15 -2.87 5.68 5.38
N GLU A 16 -2.03 4.70 5.72
CA GLU A 16 -0.67 4.94 6.21
C GLU A 16 0.17 5.77 5.21
N LEU A 17 0.07 5.47 3.91
CA LEU A 17 0.76 6.24 2.86
C LEU A 17 0.29 7.70 2.83
N LEU A 18 -1.00 7.96 2.97
CA LEU A 18 -1.53 9.33 3.01
C LEU A 18 -0.99 10.10 4.22
N TYR A 19 -0.91 9.46 5.40
CA TYR A 19 -0.29 10.06 6.57
C TYR A 19 1.20 10.37 6.35
N LEU A 20 1.96 9.43 5.80
CA LEU A 20 3.38 9.63 5.53
C LEU A 20 3.63 10.71 4.45
N VAL A 21 2.79 10.77 3.42
CA VAL A 21 2.85 11.83 2.41
C VAL A 21 2.57 13.19 3.05
N SER A 22 1.61 13.26 3.97
CA SER A 22 1.29 14.50 4.67
C SER A 22 2.43 14.97 5.59
N ASP A 23 3.15 14.05 6.23
CA ASP A 23 4.21 14.38 7.20
C ASP A 23 5.57 14.65 6.51
N TYR A 24 5.91 13.85 5.50
CA TYR A 24 7.24 13.85 4.88
C TYR A 24 7.28 14.30 3.41
N GLY A 25 6.13 14.31 2.72
CA GLY A 25 6.04 14.59 1.28
C GLY A 25 6.34 13.37 0.39
N PHE A 26 5.95 13.48 -0.89
CA PHE A 26 5.96 12.37 -1.85
C PHE A 26 7.34 11.79 -2.18
N GLN A 27 8.40 12.58 -2.05
CA GLN A 27 9.76 12.15 -2.40
C GLN A 27 10.52 11.49 -1.23
N HIS A 28 9.90 11.41 -0.05
CA HIS A 28 10.55 10.81 1.10
C HIS A 28 10.71 9.30 0.91
N GLU A 29 11.88 8.76 1.27
CA GLU A 29 12.23 7.36 1.06
C GLU A 29 11.20 6.38 1.65
N LYS A 30 10.67 6.69 2.84
CA LYS A 30 9.60 5.90 3.49
C LYS A 30 8.30 5.87 2.67
N VAL A 31 7.92 7.01 2.09
CA VAL A 31 6.72 7.13 1.24
C VAL A 31 6.92 6.33 -0.05
N LEU A 32 8.10 6.43 -0.67
CA LEU A 32 8.44 5.67 -1.86
C LEU A 32 8.44 4.16 -1.59
N THR A 33 9.06 3.73 -0.49
CA THR A 33 9.10 2.32 -0.07
C THR A 33 7.71 1.76 0.17
N LEU A 34 6.87 2.47 0.94
CA LEU A 34 5.51 2.01 1.23
C LEU A 34 4.64 2.00 -0.03
N SER A 35 4.79 2.99 -0.92
CA SER A 35 4.11 3.01 -2.22
C SER A 35 4.45 1.78 -3.06
N GLN A 36 5.73 1.39 -3.13
CA GLN A 36 6.16 0.19 -3.85
C GLN A 36 5.64 -1.11 -3.21
N GLU A 37 5.53 -1.17 -1.89
CA GLU A 37 4.92 -2.32 -1.20
C GLU A 37 3.43 -2.47 -1.56
N ILE A 38 2.68 -1.35 -1.55
CA ILE A 38 1.27 -1.34 -1.92
C ILE A 38 1.12 -1.81 -3.37
N ASP A 39 1.97 -1.34 -4.28
CA ASP A 39 1.94 -1.74 -5.68
C ASP A 39 2.18 -3.25 -5.87
N LYS A 40 3.12 -3.83 -5.12
CA LYS A 40 3.33 -5.29 -5.10
C LYS A 40 2.11 -6.06 -4.59
N LEU A 41 1.45 -5.56 -3.55
CA LEU A 41 0.24 -6.19 -3.00
C LEU A 41 -0.93 -6.09 -3.99
N ILE A 42 -1.10 -4.96 -4.67
CA ILE A 42 -2.11 -4.78 -5.72
C ILE A 42 -1.82 -5.72 -6.89
N ASN A 43 -0.57 -5.80 -7.36
CA ASN A 43 -0.18 -6.74 -8.41
C ASN A 43 -0.48 -8.18 -7.99
N TYR A 44 -0.07 -8.60 -6.79
CA TYR A 44 -0.39 -9.93 -6.28
C TYR A 44 -1.90 -10.18 -6.23
N PHE A 45 -2.68 -9.20 -5.77
CA PHE A 45 -4.13 -9.27 -5.75
C PHE A 45 -4.72 -9.46 -7.17
N MET A 46 -4.20 -8.74 -8.17
CA MET A 46 -4.63 -8.87 -9.57
C MET A 46 -4.27 -10.22 -10.19
N PHE A 47 -3.11 -10.81 -9.84
CA PHE A 47 -2.66 -12.09 -10.40
C PHE A 47 -3.27 -13.32 -9.72
N VAL A 48 -3.72 -13.18 -8.46
CA VAL A 48 -4.30 -14.28 -7.68
C VAL A 48 -5.83 -14.38 -7.82
N LYS A 49 -6.47 -13.31 -8.32
CA LYS A 49 -7.92 -13.24 -8.53
C LYS A 49 -8.28 -13.60 -9.97
#